data_AF-A0A2G2H7U3-F1
#
_entry.id   AF-A0A2G2H7U3-F1
#
_cell.length_a   1.000
_cell.length_b   1.000
_cell.length_c   1.000
_cell.angle_alpha   90.00
_cell.angle_beta   90.00
_cell.angle_gamma   90.00
#
_symmetry.space_group_name_H-M   'P 1'
#
loop_
_entity.id
_entity.type
_entity.pdbx_description
1 polymer ?
#
loop_
_entity_poly.entity_id
_entity_poly.type
_entity_poly.pdbx_seq_one_letter_code
_entity_poly.pdbx_strand_id
1 'polypeptide(L)'
;MHKLQRPIEPTSLTKANKAYDRATSQAKAWDEFDKDEVREELKVAQDGLCAYCEISLTDNTRIDHFEPKKRDRELTFDWENLLLSCDGKDSCDIKKNNNFEDYWVNPYEEDPAGIFTFRSNGKIKGVTEDAKKIIKDFGLDSHRLTVQRRSILAFLTKELLSDSDTIEYYKNMDYPMFPTAYTQIINNLSGE
;
A
#
# COMPACT_ATOMS: atom_id res chain seq x y z
N MET A 1 4.44 -2.02 4.18
CA MET A 1 3.80 -0.69 4.20
C MET A 1 4.81 0.25 4.83
N HIS A 2 5.05 1.38 4.19
CA HIS A 2 5.86 2.47 4.72
C HIS A 2 4.97 3.70 4.87
N LYS A 3 5.46 4.67 5.64
CA LYS A 3 4.83 5.99 5.75
C LYS A 3 4.80 6.67 4.38
N LEU A 4 3.62 7.11 3.98
CA LEU A 4 3.40 7.90 2.76
C LEU A 4 3.23 9.37 3.10
N GLN A 5 3.50 10.22 2.09
CA GLN A 5 3.28 11.67 2.18
C GLN A 5 2.11 12.05 1.28
N ARG A 6 1.08 12.64 1.86
CA ARG A 6 -0.12 13.06 1.14
C ARG A 6 0.21 14.28 0.28
N PRO A 7 -0.01 14.26 -1.04
CA PRO A 7 0.17 15.46 -1.86
C PRO A 7 -1.09 16.34 -1.77
N ILE A 8 -1.02 17.51 -2.40
CA ILE A 8 -2.15 18.44 -2.44
C ILE A 8 -3.35 17.77 -3.11
N GLU A 9 -4.54 17.98 -2.56
CA GLU A 9 -5.77 17.44 -3.12
C GLU A 9 -5.98 17.88 -4.60
N PRO A 10 -6.28 16.93 -5.51
CA PRO A 10 -6.58 17.24 -6.89
C PRO A 10 -7.80 18.15 -7.03
N THR A 11 -7.74 19.13 -7.93
CA THR A 11 -8.85 20.09 -8.10
C THR A 11 -10.13 19.42 -8.59
N SER A 12 -10.03 18.36 -9.40
CA SER A 12 -11.21 17.56 -9.81
C SER A 12 -11.93 16.95 -8.62
N LEU A 13 -11.19 16.41 -7.65
CA LEU A 13 -11.74 15.79 -6.45
C LEU A 13 -12.44 16.83 -5.57
N THR A 14 -11.80 17.98 -5.33
CA THR A 14 -12.42 19.08 -4.56
C THR A 14 -13.74 19.55 -5.18
N LYS A 15 -13.79 19.65 -6.51
CA LYS A 15 -15.01 20.02 -7.24
C LYS A 15 -16.08 18.94 -7.11
N ALA A 16 -15.71 17.67 -7.25
CA ALA A 16 -16.63 16.55 -7.10
C ALA A 16 -17.22 16.50 -5.69
N ASN A 17 -16.39 16.66 -4.66
CA ASN A 17 -16.82 16.67 -3.27
C ASN A 17 -17.83 17.81 -3.00
N LYS A 18 -17.59 19.01 -3.52
CA LYS A 18 -18.53 20.15 -3.40
C LYS A 18 -19.84 19.95 -4.16
N ALA A 19 -19.80 19.30 -5.32
CA ALA A 19 -20.97 19.03 -6.15
C ALA A 19 -21.79 17.83 -5.67
N TYR A 20 -21.23 17.02 -4.77
CA TYR A 20 -21.86 15.81 -4.27
C TYR A 20 -23.02 16.13 -3.31
N ASP A 21 -24.22 16.24 -3.88
CA ASP A 21 -25.46 16.45 -3.12
C ASP A 21 -25.90 15.19 -2.35
N ARG A 22 -26.59 15.41 -1.22
CA ARG A 22 -27.07 14.38 -0.30
C ARG A 22 -28.11 13.44 -0.95
N ALA A 23 -28.82 13.87 -1.99
CA ALA A 23 -29.83 13.05 -2.67
C ALA A 23 -29.28 12.12 -3.79
N THR A 24 -28.02 12.29 -4.22
CA THR A 24 -27.44 11.51 -5.32
C THR A 24 -27.05 10.09 -4.90
N SER A 25 -27.17 9.11 -5.79
CA SER A 25 -26.63 7.76 -5.54
C SER A 25 -25.10 7.81 -5.40
N GLN A 26 -24.58 7.37 -4.26
CA GLN A 26 -23.15 7.36 -3.97
C GLN A 26 -22.33 6.56 -4.98
N ALA A 27 -22.80 5.34 -5.30
CA ALA A 27 -22.13 4.46 -6.24
C ALA A 27 -22.07 5.12 -7.64
N LYS A 28 -23.21 5.66 -8.09
CA LYS A 28 -23.30 6.34 -9.37
C LYS A 28 -22.39 7.56 -9.45
N ALA A 29 -22.39 8.42 -8.42
CA ALA A 29 -21.54 9.59 -8.37
C ALA A 29 -20.05 9.23 -8.43
N TRP A 30 -19.63 8.22 -7.67
CA TRP A 30 -18.26 7.72 -7.74
C TRP A 30 -17.93 7.13 -9.11
N ASP A 31 -18.81 6.30 -9.69
CA ASP A 31 -18.56 5.62 -10.96
C ASP A 31 -18.45 6.60 -12.14
N GLU A 32 -19.31 7.63 -12.17
CA GLU A 32 -19.33 8.66 -13.22
C GLU A 32 -18.20 9.71 -13.09
N PHE A 33 -17.60 9.85 -11.92
CA PHE A 33 -16.46 10.75 -11.71
C PHE A 33 -15.23 10.25 -12.49
N ASP A 34 -14.60 11.15 -13.25
CA ASP A 34 -13.30 10.89 -13.86
C ASP A 34 -12.23 10.84 -12.78
N LYS A 35 -11.55 9.70 -12.69
CA LYS A 35 -10.59 9.38 -11.62
C LYS A 35 -9.14 9.53 -12.07
N ASP A 36 -8.89 9.94 -13.31
CA ASP A 36 -7.54 9.90 -13.90
C ASP A 36 -6.56 10.82 -13.14
N GLU A 37 -6.93 12.07 -12.87
CA GLU A 37 -6.10 13.01 -12.09
C GLU A 37 -5.82 12.45 -10.68
N VAL A 38 -6.85 11.92 -10.01
CA VAL A 38 -6.72 11.32 -8.66
C VAL A 38 -5.79 10.09 -8.68
N ARG A 39 -5.89 9.24 -9.70
CA ARG A 39 -5.00 8.08 -9.83
C ARG A 39 -3.56 8.50 -10.06
N GLU A 40 -3.29 9.46 -10.94
CA GLU A 40 -1.92 9.89 -11.23
C GLU A 40 -1.25 10.53 -10.02
N GLU A 41 -1.96 11.42 -9.30
CA GLU A 41 -1.42 12.05 -8.09
C GLU A 41 -1.11 11.03 -6.98
N LEU A 42 -2.01 10.07 -6.74
CA LEU A 42 -1.74 8.97 -5.81
C LEU A 42 -0.61 8.06 -6.29
N LYS A 43 -0.51 7.79 -7.59
CA LYS A 43 0.55 6.92 -8.15
C LYS A 43 1.92 7.54 -7.93
N VAL A 44 2.07 8.85 -8.16
CA VAL A 44 3.30 9.59 -7.88
C VAL A 44 3.61 9.56 -6.39
N ALA A 45 2.64 9.89 -5.53
CA ALA A 45 2.86 9.93 -4.08
C ALA A 45 3.12 8.57 -3.41
N GLN A 46 2.78 7.47 -4.09
CA GLN A 46 3.03 6.11 -3.64
C GLN A 46 4.22 5.45 -4.36
N ASP A 47 5.03 6.21 -5.10
CA ASP A 47 6.17 5.72 -5.88
C ASP A 47 5.81 4.60 -6.87
N GLY A 48 4.57 4.64 -7.38
CA GLY A 48 4.02 3.60 -8.25
C GLY A 48 3.78 2.27 -7.54
N LEU A 49 3.67 2.24 -6.21
CA LEU A 49 3.46 1.04 -5.41
C LEU A 49 2.06 1.00 -4.81
N CYS A 50 1.57 -0.21 -4.54
CA CYS A 50 0.37 -0.41 -3.72
C CYS A 50 0.62 0.08 -2.30
N ALA A 51 -0.27 0.93 -1.77
CA ALA A 51 -0.13 1.49 -0.43
C ALA A 51 -0.02 0.43 0.67
N TYR A 52 -0.61 -0.75 0.44
CA TYR A 52 -0.73 -1.82 1.44
C TYR A 52 0.35 -2.90 1.33
N CYS A 53 0.58 -3.44 0.12
CA CYS A 53 1.53 -4.54 -0.05
C CYS A 53 2.84 -4.13 -0.70
N GLU A 54 2.95 -2.89 -1.18
CA GLU A 54 4.16 -2.32 -1.79
C GLU A 54 4.67 -3.05 -3.04
N ILE A 55 3.79 -3.82 -3.68
CA ILE A 55 4.05 -4.31 -5.03
C ILE A 55 3.87 -3.16 -6.02
N SER A 56 4.65 -3.17 -7.11
CA SER A 56 4.47 -2.23 -8.21
C SER A 56 3.05 -2.31 -8.77
N LEU A 57 2.46 -1.14 -9.00
CA LEU A 57 1.15 -0.99 -9.61
C LEU A 57 1.25 -1.15 -11.13
N THR A 58 0.26 -1.81 -11.70
CA THR A 58 0.02 -1.82 -13.14
C THR A 58 -0.95 -0.70 -13.52
N ASP A 59 -1.22 -0.54 -14.80
CA ASP A 59 -2.20 0.42 -15.30
C ASP A 59 -3.64 0.12 -14.83
N ASN A 60 -3.92 -1.11 -14.38
CA ASN A 60 -5.24 -1.54 -13.88
C ASN A 60 -5.39 -1.37 -12.36
N THR A 61 -4.61 -0.47 -11.75
CA THR A 61 -4.69 -0.13 -10.32
C THR A 61 -6.08 0.40 -9.93
N ARG A 62 -6.45 0.22 -8.65
CA ARG A 62 -7.73 0.69 -8.11
C ARG A 62 -7.52 1.72 -7.02
N ILE A 63 -8.32 2.78 -7.06
CA ILE A 63 -8.51 3.66 -5.92
C ILE A 63 -9.36 2.92 -4.89
N ASP A 64 -8.77 2.65 -3.73
CA ASP A 64 -9.42 2.13 -2.55
C ASP A 64 -9.83 3.26 -1.62
N HIS A 65 -10.94 3.05 -0.93
CA HIS A 65 -11.39 3.89 0.19
C HIS A 65 -10.91 3.23 1.48
N PHE A 66 -10.00 3.84 2.23
CA PHE A 66 -9.43 3.28 3.47
C PHE A 66 -10.53 2.86 4.45
N GLU A 67 -11.37 3.81 4.85
CA GLU A 67 -12.68 3.55 5.40
C GLU A 67 -13.68 3.40 4.24
N PRO A 68 -14.39 2.25 4.14
CA PRO A 68 -15.35 2.02 3.08
C PRO A 68 -16.40 3.13 3.04
N LYS A 69 -16.57 3.76 1.88
CA LYS A 69 -17.56 4.82 1.67
C LYS A 69 -19.02 4.42 2.02
N LYS A 70 -19.33 3.13 2.17
CA LYS A 70 -20.65 2.69 2.66
C LYS A 70 -20.92 3.07 4.12
N ARG A 71 -19.87 3.32 4.92
CA ARG A 71 -19.99 3.71 6.33
C ARG A 71 -20.44 5.15 6.47
N ASP A 72 -19.84 6.04 5.69
CA ASP A 72 -20.23 7.44 5.63
C ASP A 72 -20.12 7.95 4.18
N ARG A 73 -21.15 8.68 3.74
CA ARG A 73 -21.18 9.26 2.41
C ARG A 73 -20.10 10.31 2.21
N GLU A 74 -19.69 11.02 3.26
CA GLU A 74 -18.65 12.05 3.18
C GLU A 74 -17.30 11.47 2.76
N LEU A 75 -17.06 10.18 3.04
CA LEU A 75 -15.86 9.44 2.64
C LEU A 75 -15.73 9.17 1.13
N THR A 76 -16.75 9.47 0.32
CA THR A 76 -16.77 9.13 -1.12
C THR A 76 -15.69 9.85 -1.90
N PHE A 77 -15.55 11.15 -1.65
CA PHE A 77 -14.60 12.04 -2.31
C PHE A 77 -13.64 12.68 -1.31
N ASP A 78 -13.56 12.12 -0.10
CA ASP A 78 -12.61 12.54 0.93
C ASP A 78 -11.20 12.12 0.54
N TRP A 79 -10.34 13.09 0.27
CA TRP A 79 -8.97 12.88 -0.19
C TRP A 79 -8.12 12.08 0.79
N GLU A 80 -8.31 12.31 2.08
CA GLU A 80 -7.53 11.63 3.12
C GLU A 80 -7.91 10.15 3.26
N ASN A 81 -9.04 9.77 2.66
CA ASN A 81 -9.56 8.42 2.64
C ASN A 81 -9.19 7.62 1.37
N LEU A 82 -8.49 8.21 0.38
CA LEU A 82 -8.17 7.54 -0.89
C LEU A 82 -6.72 7.05 -0.96
N LEU A 83 -6.54 5.83 -1.48
CA LEU A 83 -5.23 5.20 -1.71
C LEU A 83 -5.27 4.36 -3.00
N LEU A 84 -4.13 4.06 -3.60
CA LEU A 84 -4.05 3.06 -4.66
C LEU A 84 -3.71 1.67 -4.10
N SER A 85 -4.56 0.71 -4.45
CA SER A 85 -4.40 -0.72 -4.21
C SER A 85 -3.95 -1.45 -5.47
N CYS A 86 -3.20 -2.53 -5.29
CA CYS A 86 -2.81 -3.43 -6.37
C CYS A 86 -4.03 -4.03 -7.10
N ASP A 87 -3.77 -4.59 -8.27
CA ASP A 87 -4.78 -5.25 -9.10
C ASP A 87 -4.85 -6.77 -8.82
N GLY A 88 -5.74 -7.45 -9.55
CA GLY A 88 -5.91 -8.89 -9.48
C GLY A 88 -6.99 -9.36 -8.49
N LYS A 89 -7.27 -10.68 -8.53
CA LYS A 89 -8.35 -11.31 -7.75
C LYS A 89 -8.05 -11.41 -6.24
N ASP A 90 -6.78 -11.30 -5.86
CA ASP A 90 -6.30 -11.31 -4.48
C ASP A 90 -5.69 -9.96 -4.09
N SER A 91 -6.11 -8.88 -4.73
CA SER A 91 -5.66 -7.53 -4.39
C SER A 91 -6.01 -7.15 -2.95
N CYS A 92 -5.27 -6.18 -2.42
CA CYS A 92 -5.44 -5.72 -1.05
C CYS A 92 -6.83 -5.15 -0.80
N ASP A 93 -7.38 -4.32 -1.70
CA ASP A 93 -8.74 -3.77 -1.59
C ASP A 93 -9.83 -4.86 -1.61
N ILE A 94 -9.68 -5.91 -2.43
CA ILE A 94 -10.64 -7.03 -2.44
C ILE A 94 -10.57 -7.81 -1.13
N LYS A 95 -9.37 -8.05 -0.62
CA LYS A 95 -9.17 -8.78 0.64
C LYS A 95 -9.72 -8.00 1.83
N LYS A 96 -9.38 -6.72 1.91
CA LYS A 96 -9.84 -5.75 2.89
C LYS A 96 -11.37 -5.67 2.91
N ASN A 97 -11.99 -5.63 1.72
CA ASN A 97 -13.44 -5.54 1.55
C ASN A 97 -14.01 -4.31 2.30
N ASN A 98 -15.29 -4.36 2.70
CA ASN A 98 -16.00 -3.28 3.38
C ASN A 98 -16.05 -3.45 4.91
N ASN A 99 -15.22 -4.33 5.48
CA ASN A 99 -15.24 -4.65 6.90
C ASN A 99 -14.24 -3.77 7.64
N PHE A 100 -14.51 -2.47 7.74
CA PHE A 100 -13.60 -1.56 8.43
C PHE A 100 -13.39 -1.96 9.89
N GLU A 101 -12.14 -1.85 10.32
CA GLU A 101 -11.71 -2.15 11.67
C GLU A 101 -10.85 -1.01 12.18
N ASP A 102 -11.09 -0.57 13.41
CA ASP A 102 -10.43 0.60 14.00
C ASP A 102 -8.91 0.38 14.23
N TYR A 103 -8.45 -0.87 14.14
CA TYR A 103 -7.04 -1.23 14.25
C TYR A 103 -6.27 -1.17 12.91
N TRP A 104 -6.94 -0.90 11.79
CA TRP A 104 -6.26 -0.69 10.51
C TRP A 104 -5.42 0.58 10.55
N VAL A 105 -4.30 0.57 9.82
CA VAL A 105 -3.37 1.70 9.78
C VAL A 105 -3.39 2.33 8.40
N ASN A 106 -3.72 3.62 8.32
CA ASN A 106 -3.61 4.41 7.10
C ASN A 106 -2.16 4.89 6.95
N PRO A 107 -1.39 4.43 5.94
CA PRO A 107 0.01 4.82 5.77
C PRO A 107 0.22 6.32 5.49
N TYR A 108 -0.82 7.07 5.13
CA TYR A 108 -0.75 8.53 5.01
C TYR A 108 -0.85 9.25 6.37
N GLU A 109 -1.41 8.62 7.40
CA GLU A 109 -1.61 9.19 8.74
C GLU A 109 -0.52 8.72 9.73
N GLU A 110 -0.16 7.44 9.68
CA GLU A 110 0.80 6.83 10.60
C GLU A 110 1.88 6.04 9.85
N ASP A 111 3.01 5.74 10.50
CA ASP A 111 4.07 4.89 9.94
C ASP A 111 3.88 3.41 10.33
N PRO A 112 3.45 2.54 9.40
CA PRO A 112 3.25 1.12 9.67
C PRO A 112 4.53 0.26 9.55
N ALA A 113 5.70 0.81 9.21
CA ALA A 113 6.89 0.01 8.93
C ALA A 113 7.30 -0.87 10.13
N GLY A 114 7.15 -0.34 11.36
CA GLY A 114 7.55 -1.01 12.60
C GLY A 114 6.62 -2.13 13.09
N ILE A 115 5.40 -2.24 12.56
CA ILE A 115 4.43 -3.25 13.03
C ILE A 115 4.55 -4.59 12.29
N PHE A 116 5.37 -4.66 11.24
CA PHE A 116 5.62 -5.87 10.47
C PHE A 116 7.09 -6.27 10.44
N THR A 117 7.33 -7.57 10.36
CA THR A 117 8.66 -8.16 10.13
C THR A 117 8.64 -9.04 8.89
N PHE A 118 9.68 -8.96 8.08
CA PHE A 118 9.83 -9.75 6.85
C PHE A 118 10.92 -10.81 7.00
N ARG A 119 10.65 -12.00 6.46
CA ARG A 119 11.61 -13.12 6.43
C ARG A 119 12.19 -13.29 5.04
N SER A 120 13.39 -13.85 4.95
CA SER A 120 14.06 -14.16 3.68
C SER A 120 13.26 -15.10 2.76
N ASN A 121 12.36 -15.91 3.32
CA ASN A 121 11.45 -16.75 2.55
C ASN A 121 10.22 -16.00 1.99
N GLY A 122 10.17 -14.68 2.11
CA GLY A 122 9.10 -13.80 1.62
C GLY A 122 7.88 -13.66 2.54
N LYS A 123 7.89 -14.35 3.69
CA LYS A 123 6.80 -14.28 4.67
C LYS A 123 6.81 -12.98 5.46
N ILE A 124 5.62 -12.44 5.72
CA ILE A 124 5.40 -11.30 6.60
C ILE A 124 4.81 -11.79 7.93
N LYS A 125 5.24 -11.18 9.05
CA LYS A 125 4.72 -11.47 10.39
C LYS A 125 4.41 -10.17 11.12
N GLY A 126 3.23 -10.09 11.73
CA GLY A 126 2.83 -8.98 12.58
C GLY A 126 3.52 -9.05 13.95
N VAL A 127 4.01 -7.91 14.42
CA VAL A 127 4.65 -7.75 15.74
C VAL A 127 3.61 -7.78 16.86
N THR A 128 2.42 -7.22 16.61
CA THR A 128 1.27 -7.20 17.52
C THR A 128 0.13 -8.08 17.02
N GLU A 129 -0.91 -8.31 17.86
CA GLU A 129 -2.13 -9.01 17.41
C GLU A 129 -2.86 -8.24 16.31
N ASP A 130 -2.93 -6.91 16.41
CA ASP A 130 -3.57 -6.09 15.39
C ASP A 130 -2.81 -6.14 14.06
N ALA A 131 -1.47 -6.12 14.09
CA ALA A 131 -0.67 -6.33 12.88
C ALA A 131 -0.93 -7.70 12.23
N LYS A 132 -1.15 -8.76 13.02
CA LYS A 132 -1.54 -10.09 12.48
C LYS A 132 -2.92 -10.05 11.82
N LYS A 133 -3.86 -9.32 12.40
CA LYS A 133 -5.19 -9.12 11.79
C LYS A 133 -5.09 -8.32 10.49
N ILE A 134 -4.34 -7.21 10.46
CA ILE A 134 -4.08 -6.43 9.23
C ILE A 134 -3.50 -7.32 8.12
N ILE A 135 -2.52 -8.17 8.43
CA ILE A 135 -1.96 -9.11 7.45
C ILE A 135 -3.04 -10.02 6.85
N LYS A 136 -3.95 -10.51 7.69
CA LYS A 136 -5.06 -11.36 7.26
C LYS A 136 -6.08 -10.59 6.43
N ASP A 137 -6.51 -9.42 6.94
CA ASP A 137 -7.58 -8.61 6.36
C ASP A 137 -7.19 -8.11 4.98
N PHE A 138 -5.96 -7.59 4.81
CA PHE A 138 -5.46 -7.10 3.53
C PHE A 138 -4.79 -8.18 2.67
N GLY A 139 -4.73 -9.43 3.17
CA GLY A 139 -4.11 -10.55 2.47
C GLY A 139 -2.60 -10.39 2.23
N LEU A 140 -1.89 -9.67 3.10
CA LEU A 140 -0.49 -9.30 2.93
C LEU A 140 0.47 -10.51 2.90
N ASP A 141 0.04 -11.71 3.32
CA ASP A 141 0.84 -12.94 3.25
C ASP A 141 0.33 -13.93 2.17
N SER A 142 -0.35 -13.43 1.14
CA SER A 142 -0.82 -14.28 0.02
C SER A 142 0.34 -14.98 -0.69
N HIS A 143 0.06 -16.13 -1.31
CA HIS A 143 1.07 -16.89 -2.06
C HIS A 143 1.78 -16.05 -3.11
N ARG A 144 1.03 -15.22 -3.86
CA ARG A 144 1.55 -14.30 -4.87
C ARG A 144 2.55 -13.31 -4.28
N LEU A 145 2.24 -12.71 -3.13
CA LEU A 145 3.12 -11.75 -2.46
C LEU A 145 4.34 -12.46 -1.84
N THR A 146 4.14 -13.60 -1.19
CA THR A 146 5.25 -14.38 -0.61
C THR A 146 6.26 -14.79 -1.68
N VAL A 147 5.80 -15.30 -2.84
CA VAL A 147 6.70 -15.74 -3.92
C VAL A 147 7.50 -14.58 -4.50
N GLN A 148 6.86 -13.43 -4.75
CA GLN A 148 7.54 -12.27 -5.33
C GLN A 148 8.55 -11.65 -4.36
N ARG A 149 8.17 -11.47 -3.08
CA ARG A 149 9.14 -11.06 -2.04
C ARG A 149 10.31 -12.02 -1.99
N ARG A 150 10.06 -13.32 -1.89
CA ARG A 150 11.14 -14.33 -1.83
C ARG A 150 12.08 -14.23 -3.03
N SER A 151 11.56 -14.03 -4.24
CA SER A 151 12.39 -13.90 -5.45
C SER A 151 13.35 -12.71 -5.35
N ILE A 152 12.84 -11.55 -4.97
CA ILE A 152 13.64 -10.32 -4.80
C ILE A 152 14.67 -10.49 -3.70
N LEU A 153 14.25 -11.01 -2.55
CA LEU A 153 15.10 -11.14 -1.37
C LEU A 153 16.18 -12.22 -1.55
N ALA A 154 15.89 -13.29 -2.28
CA ALA A 154 16.87 -14.32 -2.61
C ALA A 154 17.96 -13.79 -3.54
N PHE A 155 17.58 -12.96 -4.53
CA PHE A 155 18.54 -12.27 -5.39
C PHE A 155 19.46 -11.38 -4.55
N LEU A 156 18.91 -10.53 -3.69
CA LEU A 156 19.68 -9.62 -2.84
C LEU A 156 20.61 -10.35 -1.89
N THR A 157 20.11 -11.39 -1.21
CA THR A 157 20.94 -12.19 -0.30
C THR A 157 22.14 -12.78 -1.02
N LYS A 158 21.97 -13.24 -2.27
CA LYS A 158 23.07 -13.80 -3.07
C LYS A 158 24.10 -12.73 -3.44
N GLU A 159 23.65 -11.56 -3.91
CA GLU A 159 24.55 -10.45 -4.29
C GLU A 159 25.33 -9.94 -3.07
N LEU A 160 24.66 -9.71 -1.94
CA LEU A 160 25.28 -9.19 -0.72
C LEU A 160 26.26 -10.18 -0.06
N LEU A 161 26.04 -11.48 -0.19
CA LEU A 161 26.99 -12.51 0.27
C LEU A 161 28.22 -12.62 -0.63
N SER A 162 28.15 -12.11 -1.87
CA SER A 162 29.25 -12.21 -2.84
C SER A 162 30.29 -11.10 -2.68
N ASP A 163 29.89 -9.94 -2.17
CA ASP A 163 30.76 -8.79 -1.94
C ASP A 163 30.16 -7.88 -0.86
N SER A 164 30.83 -7.78 0.30
CA SER A 164 30.37 -6.94 1.42
C SER A 164 30.35 -5.45 1.07
N ASP A 165 31.17 -5.00 0.11
CA ASP A 165 31.21 -3.59 -0.30
C ASP A 165 29.95 -3.19 -1.09
N THR A 166 29.14 -4.17 -1.53
CA THR A 166 27.84 -3.92 -2.19
C THR A 166 26.72 -3.57 -1.21
N ILE A 167 26.89 -3.85 0.08
CA ILE A 167 25.86 -3.56 1.10
C ILE A 167 25.52 -2.07 1.10
N GLU A 168 26.52 -1.20 1.08
CA GLU A 168 26.31 0.25 1.10
C GLU A 168 25.61 0.75 -0.17
N TYR A 169 25.92 0.16 -1.33
CA TYR A 169 25.22 0.47 -2.58
C TYR A 169 23.72 0.13 -2.49
N TYR A 170 23.40 -1.09 -2.03
CA TYR A 170 22.02 -1.54 -1.92
C TYR A 170 21.26 -0.83 -0.79
N LYS A 171 21.92 -0.44 0.31
CA LYS A 171 21.30 0.40 1.36
C LYS A 171 20.79 1.73 0.83
N ASN A 172 21.54 2.34 -0.09
CA ASN A 172 21.23 3.65 -0.66
C ASN A 172 20.38 3.57 -1.95
N MET A 173 19.93 2.37 -2.35
CA MET A 173 19.14 2.18 -3.55
C MET A 173 17.64 2.23 -3.23
N ASP A 174 16.91 3.10 -3.92
CA ASP A 174 15.45 3.10 -3.91
C ASP A 174 14.95 1.85 -4.65
N TYR A 175 14.62 0.81 -3.90
CA TYR A 175 14.21 -0.45 -4.49
C TYR A 175 12.74 -0.38 -4.95
N PRO A 176 12.44 -0.70 -6.24
CA PRO A 176 11.16 -0.42 -6.86
C PRO A 176 10.01 -1.36 -6.45
N MET A 177 10.21 -2.24 -5.46
CA MET A 177 9.19 -3.18 -5.00
C MET A 177 9.47 -3.70 -3.59
N PHE A 178 8.49 -3.63 -2.70
CA PHE A 178 8.63 -4.01 -1.29
C PHE A 178 9.76 -3.27 -0.54
N PRO A 179 9.90 -1.93 -0.65
CA PRO A 179 10.96 -1.16 0.02
C PRO A 179 11.05 -1.47 1.53
N THR A 180 9.93 -1.59 2.24
CA THR A 180 9.98 -1.95 3.67
C THR A 180 10.61 -3.33 3.92
N ALA A 181 10.24 -4.34 3.14
CA ALA A 181 10.80 -5.68 3.27
C ALA A 181 12.28 -5.71 2.90
N TYR A 182 12.64 -4.96 1.86
CA TYR A 182 13.99 -4.77 1.37
C TYR A 182 14.89 -4.18 2.45
N THR A 183 14.52 -3.02 3.00
CA THR A 183 15.28 -2.31 4.03
C THR A 183 15.47 -3.17 5.28
N GLN A 184 14.42 -3.82 5.78
CA GLN A 184 14.54 -4.69 6.95
C GLN A 184 15.52 -5.85 6.72
N ILE A 185 15.54 -6.44 5.52
CA ILE A 185 16.42 -7.58 5.24
C ILE A 185 17.87 -7.14 5.07
N ILE A 186 18.12 -5.99 4.44
CA ILE A 186 19.46 -5.43 4.36
C ILE A 186 20.01 -5.10 5.74
N ASN A 187 19.22 -4.46 6.61
CA ASN A 187 19.66 -4.12 7.97
C ASN A 187 20.02 -5.39 8.76
N ASN A 188 19.13 -6.40 8.72
CA ASN A 188 19.38 -7.70 9.36
C ASN A 188 20.66 -8.40 8.86
N LEU A 189 20.95 -8.32 7.55
CA LEU A 189 22.17 -8.89 6.96
C LEU A 189 23.43 -8.08 7.30
N SER A 190 23.28 -6.77 7.51
CA SER A 190 24.37 -5.86 7.87
C SER A 190 24.70 -5.88 9.37
N GLY A 191 23.87 -6.52 10.19
CA GLY A 191 24.03 -6.55 11.65
C GLY A 191 23.53 -5.30 12.37
N GLU A 192 22.66 -4.52 11.72
CA GLU A 192 21.95 -3.34 12.27
C GLU A 192 20.52 -3.70 12.67
#